data_AF-A0A3S5GIQ2-F1
#
_entry.id   AF-A0A3S5GIQ2-F1
#
_cell.length_a   1.000
_cell.length_b   1.000
_cell.length_c   1.000
_cell.angle_alpha   90.00
_cell.angle_beta   90.00
_cell.angle_gamma   90.00
#
_symmetry.space_group_name_H-M   'P 1'
#
loop_
_entity.id
_entity.type
_entity.pdbx_description
1 polymer ?
#
loop_
_entity_poly.entity_id
_entity_poly.type
_entity_poly.pdbx_seq_one_letter_code
_entity_poly.pdbx_strand_id
1 'polypeptide(L)'
;MKRWYFAVALVCGTVAGAVWMHWPAPEGDEVTAYRKLPVLDYRMLRMDAMAYAQTQVNQGLAFHARLDGTDSFEIRCKGVMVLAVENAPGEVVLHRPSSALRRAPDIVRLMDSFQRLLVLDPSQERLAAKRDEPSWLEAQLRRITERVPGPERCVFGGDSSQ
;
A
#
# COMPACT_ATOMS: atom_id res chain seq x y z
N MET A 1 -3.47 41.09 -29.57
CA MET A 1 -4.13 39.91 -28.97
C MET A 1 -3.32 38.61 -29.00
N LYS A 2 -2.33 38.41 -29.90
CA LYS A 2 -1.63 37.12 -30.08
C LYS A 2 -0.57 36.76 -29.01
N ARG A 3 0.07 37.75 -28.37
CA ARG A 3 1.12 37.52 -27.34
C ARG A 3 0.59 36.90 -26.04
N TRP A 4 -0.67 37.17 -25.70
CA TRP A 4 -1.28 36.70 -24.45
C TRP A 4 -1.61 35.21 -24.52
N TYR A 5 -1.97 34.70 -25.71
CA TYR A 5 -2.20 33.28 -25.94
C TYR A 5 -0.94 32.44 -25.68
N PHE A 6 0.23 32.91 -26.11
CA PHE A 6 1.50 32.21 -25.86
C PHE A 6 1.88 32.22 -24.38
N ALA A 7 1.63 33.33 -23.68
CA ALA A 7 1.85 33.42 -22.24
C ALA A 7 0.93 32.45 -21.47
N VAL A 8 -0.35 32.37 -21.84
CA VAL A 8 -1.31 31.43 -21.24
C VAL A 8 -0.93 29.99 -21.55
N ALA A 9 -0.52 29.67 -22.77
CA ALA A 9 -0.10 28.32 -23.14
C ALA A 9 1.15 27.88 -22.37
N LEU A 10 2.12 28.78 -22.16
CA LEU A 10 3.32 28.50 -21.34
C LEU A 10 2.94 28.21 -19.89
N VAL A 11 2.08 29.04 -19.29
CA VAL A 11 1.63 28.84 -17.89
C VAL A 11 0.82 27.55 -17.75
N CYS A 12 -0.06 27.24 -18.70
CA CYS A 12 -0.85 26.03 -18.65
C CYS A 12 0.03 24.78 -18.84
N GLY A 13 1.05 24.86 -19.70
CA GLY A 13 2.03 23.80 -19.90
C GLY A 13 2.90 23.56 -18.67
N THR A 14 3.34 24.61 -17.97
CA THR A 14 4.14 24.45 -16.74
C THR A 14 3.32 23.90 -15.59
N VAL A 15 2.08 24.35 -15.42
CA VAL A 15 1.16 23.81 -14.40
C VAL A 15 0.83 22.35 -14.70
N ALA A 16 0.48 22.02 -15.95
CA ALA A 16 0.24 20.64 -16.35
C ALA A 16 1.49 19.78 -16.13
N GLY A 17 2.68 20.25 -16.53
CA GLY A 17 3.94 19.53 -16.32
C GLY A 17 4.26 19.30 -14.84
N ALA A 18 4.04 20.30 -13.98
CA ALA A 18 4.25 20.17 -12.54
C ALA A 18 3.24 19.20 -11.89
N VAL A 19 1.97 19.26 -12.31
CA VAL A 19 0.93 18.33 -11.85
C VAL A 19 1.23 16.91 -12.31
N TRP A 20 1.67 16.72 -13.56
CA TRP A 20 2.06 15.41 -14.10
C TRP A 20 3.32 14.84 -13.44
N MET A 21 4.33 15.67 -13.11
CA MET A 21 5.51 15.22 -12.38
C MET A 21 5.21 14.87 -10.91
N HIS A 22 4.19 15.51 -10.32
CA HIS A 22 3.74 15.19 -8.96
C HIS A 22 2.69 14.08 -8.93
N TRP A 23 2.19 13.65 -10.10
CA TRP A 23 1.21 12.58 -10.17
C TRP A 23 1.92 11.24 -9.96
N PRO A 24 1.63 10.51 -8.87
CA PRO A 24 2.25 9.22 -8.65
C PRO A 24 1.85 8.29 -9.80
N ALA A 25 2.84 7.66 -10.43
CA ALA A 25 2.58 6.62 -11.41
C ALA A 25 1.73 5.53 -10.73
N PRO A 26 0.75 4.91 -11.43
CA PRO A 26 0.09 3.73 -10.90
C PRO A 26 1.18 2.70 -10.63
N GLU A 27 1.38 2.43 -9.35
CA GLU A 27 2.48 1.62 -8.88
C GLU A 27 2.24 0.16 -9.29
N GLY A 28 3.31 -0.58 -9.58
CA GLY A 28 3.23 -2.03 -9.76
C GLY A 28 2.79 -2.64 -8.43
N ASP A 29 1.49 -2.78 -8.25
CA ASP A 29 0.89 -3.23 -7.00
C ASP A 29 1.14 -4.73 -6.83
N GLU A 30 1.61 -5.12 -5.64
CA GLU A 30 1.70 -6.55 -5.32
C GLU A 30 0.32 -6.99 -4.85
N VAL A 31 -0.40 -7.65 -5.75
CA VAL A 31 -1.71 -8.27 -5.47
C VAL A 31 -1.53 -9.77 -5.41
N THR A 32 -1.75 -10.33 -4.22
CA THR A 32 -1.72 -11.77 -3.97
C THR A 32 -3.10 -12.25 -3.55
N ALA A 33 -3.65 -13.20 -4.30
CA ALA A 33 -4.93 -13.82 -4.00
C ALA A 33 -4.73 -15.23 -3.41
N TYR A 34 -5.55 -15.54 -2.41
CA TYR A 34 -5.58 -16.81 -1.68
C TYR A 34 -7.01 -17.35 -1.73
N ARG A 35 -7.21 -18.67 -1.66
CA ARG A 35 -8.56 -19.24 -1.60
C ARG A 35 -9.33 -18.70 -0.39
N LYS A 36 -10.66 -18.60 -0.51
CA LYS A 36 -11.54 -18.02 0.54
C LYS A 36 -11.29 -18.61 1.92
N LEU A 37 -11.19 -17.74 2.92
CA LEU A 37 -11.12 -18.14 4.32
C LEU A 37 -12.53 -18.31 4.91
N PRO A 38 -12.71 -19.26 5.84
CA PRO A 38 -13.85 -19.24 6.74
C PRO A 38 -13.96 -17.89 7.46
N VAL A 39 -15.19 -17.47 7.76
CA VAL A 39 -15.47 -16.17 8.40
C VAL A 39 -14.72 -16.01 9.73
N LEU A 40 -14.55 -17.10 10.47
CA LEU A 40 -13.83 -17.09 11.76
C LEU A 40 -12.34 -16.80 11.58
N ASP A 41 -11.70 -17.41 10.57
CA ASP A 41 -10.27 -17.22 10.31
C ASP A 41 -10.00 -15.82 9.75
N TYR A 42 -10.90 -15.30 8.91
CA TYR A 42 -10.83 -13.91 8.45
C TYR A 42 -10.96 -12.92 9.62
N ARG A 43 -11.86 -13.20 10.58
CA ARG A 43 -12.00 -12.37 11.78
C ARG A 43 -10.73 -12.39 12.62
N MET A 44 -10.04 -13.52 12.73
CA MET A 44 -8.76 -13.60 13.43
C MET A 44 -7.69 -12.75 12.75
N LEU A 45 -7.56 -12.86 11.43
CA LEU A 45 -6.66 -12.04 10.62
C LEU A 45 -6.94 -10.53 10.80
N ARG A 46 -8.21 -10.14 10.83
CA ARG A 46 -8.64 -8.77 11.11
C ARG A 46 -8.25 -8.28 12.52
N MET A 47 -8.41 -9.13 13.54
CA MET A 47 -8.02 -8.79 14.91
C MET A 47 -6.50 -8.62 15.04
N ASP A 48 -5.72 -9.48 14.40
CA ASP A 48 -4.26 -9.38 14.37
C ASP A 48 -3.80 -8.09 13.68
N ALA A 49 -4.42 -7.72 12.55
CA ALA A 49 -4.18 -6.47 11.85
C ALA A 49 -4.46 -5.25 12.73
N MET A 50 -5.58 -5.29 13.45
CA MET A 50 -5.97 -4.23 14.38
C MET A 50 -4.99 -4.12 15.54
N ALA A 51 -4.62 -5.24 16.17
CA ALA A 51 -3.65 -5.28 17.25
C ALA A 51 -2.28 -4.74 16.79
N TYR A 52 -1.81 -5.15 15.62
CA TYR A 52 -0.56 -4.63 15.04
C TYR A 52 -0.61 -3.12 14.87
N ALA A 53 -1.65 -2.57 14.23
CA ALA A 53 -1.75 -1.12 14.05
C ALA A 53 -1.80 -0.36 15.38
N GLN A 54 -2.48 -0.91 16.39
CA GLN A 54 -2.55 -0.31 17.73
C GLN A 54 -1.18 -0.25 18.41
N THR A 55 -0.35 -1.29 18.30
CA THR A 55 1.02 -1.26 18.85
C THR A 55 1.89 -0.18 18.20
N GLN A 56 1.50 0.26 16.99
CA GLN A 56 2.25 1.15 16.13
C GLN A 56 1.60 2.53 15.95
N VAL A 57 0.62 2.87 16.79
CA VAL A 57 -0.15 4.11 16.68
C VAL A 57 0.72 5.36 16.77
N ASN A 58 1.75 5.34 17.64
CA ASN A 58 2.68 6.45 17.82
C ASN A 58 3.52 6.75 16.58
N GLN A 59 3.60 5.80 15.65
CA GLN A 59 4.32 5.97 14.39
C GLN A 59 3.41 6.45 13.25
N GLY A 60 2.10 6.59 13.54
CA GLY A 60 1.09 6.99 12.57
C GLY A 60 0.50 5.82 11.80
N LEU A 61 0.69 4.57 12.23
CA LEU A 61 -0.08 3.44 11.69
C LEU A 61 -1.51 3.47 12.24
N ALA A 62 -2.46 3.20 11.36
CA ALA A 62 -3.87 3.15 11.71
C ALA A 62 -4.60 2.06 10.94
N PHE A 63 -5.38 1.26 11.66
CA PHE A 63 -6.29 0.28 11.09
C PHE A 63 -7.61 0.95 10.69
N HIS A 64 -8.08 0.67 9.49
CA HIS A 64 -9.34 1.17 8.95
C HIS A 64 -10.17 0.00 8.44
N ALA A 65 -11.27 -0.32 9.12
CA ALA A 65 -12.27 -1.22 8.56
C ALA A 65 -13.05 -0.49 7.46
N ARG A 66 -13.26 -1.14 6.31
CA ARG A 66 -14.17 -0.59 5.32
C ARG A 66 -15.61 -0.88 5.76
N LEU A 67 -16.46 0.12 5.69
CA LEU A 67 -17.85 0.07 6.16
C LEU A 67 -18.83 -0.22 5.02
N ASP A 68 -18.33 -0.66 3.85
CA ASP A 68 -19.10 -0.84 2.63
C ASP A 68 -19.73 -2.25 2.49
N GLY A 69 -19.75 -3.02 3.57
CA GLY A 69 -20.35 -4.36 3.58
C GLY A 69 -19.48 -5.44 2.92
N THR A 70 -18.33 -5.07 2.37
CA THR A 70 -17.25 -6.03 2.09
C THR A 70 -16.51 -6.30 3.40
N ASP A 71 -16.26 -7.55 3.73
CA ASP A 71 -15.36 -7.92 4.81
C ASP A 71 -13.94 -7.54 4.37
N SER A 72 -13.60 -6.25 4.48
CA SER A 72 -12.33 -5.69 4.05
C SER A 72 -11.80 -4.67 5.05
N PHE A 73 -10.48 -4.53 5.08
CA PHE A 73 -9.80 -3.54 5.91
C PHE A 73 -8.50 -3.07 5.27
N GLU A 74 -8.02 -1.92 5.74
CA GLU A 74 -6.80 -1.28 5.30
C GLU A 74 -5.91 -0.92 6.50
N ILE A 75 -4.61 -1.02 6.32
CA ILE A 75 -3.60 -0.39 7.17
C ILE A 75 -3.10 0.85 6.47
N ARG A 76 -3.13 1.97 7.19
CA ARG A 76 -2.67 3.27 6.70
C ARG A 76 -1.49 3.77 7.53
N CYS A 77 -0.45 4.27 6.86
CA CYS A 77 0.62 5.04 7.46
C CYS A 77 0.35 6.53 7.22
N LYS A 78 0.06 7.29 8.29
CA LYS A 78 -0.22 8.72 8.24
C LYS A 78 -1.31 9.08 7.20
N GLY A 79 -2.35 8.25 7.15
CA GLY A 79 -3.49 8.40 6.23
C GLY A 79 -3.29 7.78 4.85
N VAL A 80 -2.09 7.33 4.49
CA VAL A 80 -1.82 6.67 3.19
C VAL A 80 -1.86 5.16 3.34
N MET A 81 -2.64 4.48 2.51
CA MET A 81 -2.77 3.02 2.50
C MET A 81 -1.42 2.35 2.20
N VAL A 82 -1.04 1.39 3.04
CA VAL A 82 0.18 0.58 2.89
C VAL A 82 -0.10 -0.91 2.79
N LEU A 83 -1.31 -1.35 3.15
CA LEU A 83 -1.81 -2.70 2.96
C LEU A 83 -3.34 -2.67 2.94
N ALA A 84 -3.97 -3.39 2.03
CA ALA A 84 -5.39 -3.67 2.03
C ALA A 84 -5.61 -5.18 2.01
N VAL A 85 -6.62 -5.65 2.74
CA VAL A 85 -7.02 -7.06 2.78
C VAL A 85 -8.52 -7.12 2.55
N GLU A 86 -8.91 -7.88 1.53
CA GLU A 86 -10.30 -8.04 1.11
C GLU A 86 -10.71 -9.51 1.15
N ASN A 87 -11.83 -9.83 1.82
CA ASN A 87 -12.48 -11.13 1.76
C ASN A 87 -13.48 -11.15 0.60
N ALA A 88 -12.96 -11.24 -0.62
CA ALA A 88 -13.76 -11.27 -1.82
C ALA A 88 -14.58 -12.59 -1.94
N PRO A 89 -15.63 -12.62 -2.79
CA PRO A 89 -16.36 -13.85 -3.05
C PRO A 89 -15.48 -14.93 -3.70
N GLY A 90 -14.91 -15.81 -2.89
CA GLY A 90 -14.13 -16.97 -3.36
C GLY A 90 -12.62 -16.88 -3.07
N GLU A 91 -12.13 -15.71 -2.67
CA GLU A 91 -10.72 -15.48 -2.40
C GLU A 91 -10.49 -14.41 -1.34
N VAL A 92 -9.35 -14.49 -0.65
CA VAL A 92 -8.82 -13.41 0.18
C VAL A 92 -7.69 -12.74 -0.59
N VAL A 93 -7.84 -11.44 -0.83
CA VAL A 93 -6.89 -10.63 -1.61
C VAL A 93 -6.09 -9.77 -0.66
N LEU A 94 -4.77 -9.90 -0.72
CA LEU A 94 -3.82 -9.00 -0.07
C LEU A 94 -3.26 -8.07 -1.15
N HIS A 95 -3.47 -6.78 -0.97
CA HIS A 95 -3.01 -5.75 -1.88
C HIS A 95 -2.02 -4.83 -1.16
N ARG A 96 -0.78 -4.76 -1.66
CA ARG A 96 0.26 -3.88 -1.13
C ARG A 96 0.75 -2.91 -2.22
N PRO A 97 0.55 -1.60 -2.04
CA PRO A 97 1.08 -0.59 -2.95
C PRO A 97 2.61 -0.64 -3.01
N SER A 98 3.18 -0.29 -4.15
CA SER A 98 4.64 -0.33 -4.30
C SER A 98 5.37 0.77 -3.49
N SER A 99 4.65 1.79 -3.00
CA SER A 99 5.15 2.82 -2.07
C SER A 99 5.09 2.40 -0.62
N ALA A 100 4.38 1.31 -0.31
CA ALA A 100 4.24 0.80 1.06
C ALA A 100 5.61 0.50 1.68
N LEU A 101 6.55 -0.06 0.92
CA LEU A 101 7.91 -0.34 1.41
C LEU A 101 8.70 0.91 1.79
N ARG A 102 8.49 2.02 1.08
CA ARG A 102 9.16 3.29 1.37
C ARG A 102 8.51 4.00 2.56
N ARG A 103 7.19 3.90 2.68
CA ARG A 103 6.39 4.53 3.75
C ARG A 103 6.44 3.74 5.06
N ALA A 104 6.20 2.43 5.02
CA ALA A 104 6.11 1.55 6.18
C ALA A 104 6.87 0.23 5.90
N PRO A 105 8.21 0.22 5.96
CA PRO A 105 9.01 -0.93 5.55
C PRO A 105 8.66 -2.21 6.32
N ASP A 106 8.29 -2.09 7.60
CA ASP A 106 7.95 -3.22 8.44
C ASP A 106 6.56 -3.82 8.17
N ILE A 107 5.74 -3.20 7.30
CA ILE A 107 4.47 -3.80 6.85
C ILE A 107 4.67 -5.16 6.18
N VAL A 108 5.88 -5.40 5.64
CA VAL A 108 6.28 -6.69 5.08
C VAL A 108 6.20 -7.80 6.10
N ARG A 109 6.52 -7.53 7.38
CA ARG A 109 6.47 -8.56 8.43
C ARG A 109 5.04 -8.97 8.72
N LEU A 110 4.12 -8.00 8.76
CA LEU A 110 2.68 -8.27 8.91
C LEU A 110 2.16 -9.08 7.71
N MET A 111 2.53 -8.65 6.50
CA MET A 111 2.13 -9.33 5.27
C MET A 111 2.64 -10.78 5.24
N ASP A 112 3.91 -11.01 5.56
CA ASP A 112 4.50 -12.35 5.65
C ASP A 112 3.83 -13.23 6.73
N SER A 113 3.43 -12.64 7.86
CA SER A 113 2.62 -13.32 8.88
C SER A 113 1.27 -13.79 8.32
N PHE A 114 0.57 -12.92 7.60
CA PHE A 114 -0.70 -13.30 6.95
C PHE A 114 -0.48 -14.36 5.88
N GLN A 115 0.53 -14.18 5.02
CA GLN A 115 0.84 -15.16 3.98
C GLN A 115 1.16 -16.53 4.58
N ARG A 116 1.88 -16.61 5.70
CA ARG A 116 2.09 -17.88 6.42
C ARG A 116 0.78 -18.48 6.92
N LEU A 117 -0.07 -17.70 7.57
CA LEU A 117 -1.37 -18.18 8.05
C LEU A 117 -2.25 -18.72 6.91
N LEU A 118 -2.22 -18.05 5.76
CA LEU A 118 -2.96 -18.44 4.56
C LEU A 118 -2.36 -19.71 3.92
N VAL A 119 -1.03 -19.81 3.80
CA VAL A 119 -0.34 -20.96 3.18
C VAL A 119 -0.33 -22.20 4.08
N LEU A 120 -0.34 -22.05 5.41
CA LEU A 120 -0.32 -23.17 6.37
C LEU A 120 -1.66 -23.93 6.43
N ASP A 121 -2.73 -23.40 5.84
CA ASP A 121 -3.97 -24.14 5.63
C ASP A 121 -3.80 -25.11 4.45
N PRO A 122 -3.79 -26.45 4.68
CA PRO A 122 -3.48 -27.46 3.65
C PRO A 122 -4.43 -27.46 2.43
N SER A 123 -5.50 -26.68 2.48
CA SER A 123 -6.51 -26.55 1.44
C SER A 123 -6.24 -25.43 0.42
N GLN A 124 -5.17 -24.64 0.58
CA GLN A 124 -4.93 -23.41 -0.17
C GLN A 124 -3.81 -23.51 -1.22
N GLU A 125 -4.18 -23.39 -2.49
CA GLU A 125 -3.25 -23.12 -3.59
C GLU A 125 -3.19 -21.61 -3.86
N ARG A 126 -1.98 -21.07 -4.09
CA ARG A 126 -1.77 -19.65 -4.45
C ARG A 126 -2.37 -19.38 -5.83
N LEU A 127 -3.48 -18.64 -5.89
CA LEU A 127 -4.05 -18.18 -7.15
C LEU A 127 -3.11 -17.10 -7.71
N ALA A 128 -2.74 -17.26 -8.98
CA ALA A 128 -1.63 -16.54 -9.63
C ALA A 128 -1.48 -15.08 -9.16
N ALA A 129 -0.38 -14.81 -8.45
CA ALA A 129 -0.01 -13.45 -8.08
C ALA A 129 0.30 -12.67 -9.37
N LYS A 130 -0.52 -11.67 -9.71
CA LYS A 130 -0.17 -10.72 -10.77
C LYS A 130 0.84 -9.75 -10.19
N ARG A 131 2.10 -10.13 -10.29
CA ARG A 131 3.23 -9.26 -9.96
C ARG A 131 3.53 -8.44 -11.21
N ASP A 132 2.94 -7.25 -11.29
CA ASP A 132 3.34 -6.28 -12.30
C ASP A 132 4.72 -5.73 -11.87
N GLU A 133 5.77 -6.48 -12.20
CA GLU A 133 7.13 -6.11 -11.85
C GLU A 133 7.56 -4.91 -12.72
N PRO A 134 7.91 -3.76 -12.12
CA PRO A 134 8.22 -2.57 -12.88
C PRO A 134 9.47 -2.80 -13.73
N SER A 135 9.49 -2.22 -14.93
CA SER A 135 10.68 -2.24 -15.79
C SER A 135 11.87 -1.55 -15.11
N TRP A 136 13.10 -1.86 -15.56
CA TRP A 136 14.32 -1.29 -14.96
C TRP A 136 14.32 0.26 -14.96
N LEU A 137 13.73 0.86 -15.99
CA LEU A 137 13.63 2.32 -16.16
C LEU A 137 12.62 2.91 -15.19
N GLU A 138 11.46 2.28 -15.05
CA GLU A 138 10.45 2.65 -14.05
C GLU A 138 10.99 2.52 -12.63
N ALA A 139 11.71 1.43 -12.34
CA ALA A 139 12.36 1.22 -11.04
C ALA A 139 13.43 2.29 -10.73
N GLN A 140 14.16 2.77 -11.74
CA GLN A 140 15.16 3.83 -11.58
C GLN A 140 14.52 5.21 -11.40
N LEU A 141 13.51 5.56 -12.21
CA LEU A 141 12.77 6.81 -12.09
C LEU A 141 12.10 6.90 -10.71
N ARG A 142 11.47 5.82 -10.24
CA ARG A 142 10.83 5.73 -8.93
C ARG A 142 11.80 6.00 -7.77
N ARG A 143 13.05 5.53 -7.86
CA ARG A 143 14.08 5.82 -6.83
C ARG A 143 14.42 7.30 -6.72
N ILE A 144 14.29 8.05 -7.81
CA ILE A 144 14.67 9.46 -7.90
C ILE A 144 13.50 10.36 -7.51
N THR A 145 12.28 10.05 -7.97
CA THR A 145 11.10 10.90 -7.80
C THR A 145 10.36 10.68 -6.48
N GLU A 146 10.46 9.50 -5.85
CA GLU A 146 9.59 9.11 -4.73
C GLU A 146 10.34 8.87 -3.42
N ARG A 147 11.30 9.74 -3.08
CA ARG A 147 11.79 9.80 -1.69
C ARG A 147 10.68 10.31 -0.80
N VAL A 148 10.05 9.40 -0.05
CA VAL A 148 9.16 9.77 1.06
C VAL A 148 10.01 10.41 2.16
N PRO A 149 9.75 11.66 2.56
CA PRO A 149 10.45 12.31 3.65
C PRO A 149 10.42 11.47 4.93
N GLY A 150 11.49 11.51 5.72
CA GLY A 150 11.56 10.88 7.05
C GLY A 150 10.28 11.01 7.90
N PRO A 151 9.71 12.22 8.08
CA PRO A 151 8.50 12.42 8.88
C PRO A 151 7.21 11.86 8.26
N GLU A 152 7.23 11.38 7.02
CA GLU A 152 6.09 10.72 6.37
C GLU A 152 6.19 9.19 6.41
N ARG A 153 7.32 8.65 6.90
CA ARG A 153 7.49 7.21 7.10
C ARG A 153 6.99 6.78 8.48
N CYS A 154 6.58 5.52 8.56
CA CYS A 154 6.25 4.79 9.77
C CYS A 154 7.26 3.64 9.91
N VAL A 155 8.37 3.88 10.61
CA VAL A 155 9.52 2.95 10.70
C VAL A 155 9.72 2.52 12.15
N PHE A 156 9.74 1.20 12.40
CA PHE A 156 9.92 0.67 13.74
C PHE A 156 11.40 0.46 14.06
N GLY A 157 11.87 1.04 15.17
CA GLY A 157 13.23 0.84 15.68
C GLY A 157 14.31 1.55 14.86
N GLY A 158 14.65 2.77 15.27
CA GLY A 158 15.77 3.53 14.69
C GLY A 158 15.64 5.03 14.87
N ASP A 159 15.29 5.46 16.09
CA ASP A 159 15.65 6.76 16.69
C ASP A 159 14.98 6.84 18.07
N SER A 160 15.46 6.00 18.98
CA SER A 160 15.50 6.39 20.39
C SER A 160 16.89 6.98 20.62
N SER A 161 17.09 8.24 20.21
CA SER A 161 18.18 9.03 20.77
C SER A 161 17.82 9.37 22.21
N GLN A 162 18.47 8.69 23.14
CA GLN A 162 18.87 9.28 24.42
C GLN A 162 20.22 8.70 24.82
#